data_AF-A0A7S4FCX2-F1
#
_entry.id   AF-A0A7S4FCX2-F1
#
_cell.length_a   1.000
_cell.length_b   1.000
_cell.length_c   1.000
_cell.angle_alpha   90.00
_cell.angle_beta   90.00
_cell.angle_gamma   90.00
#
_symmetry.space_group_name_H-M   'P 1'
#
loop_
_entity.id
_entity.type
_entity.pdbx_description
1 polymer ?
#
loop_
_entity_poly.entity_id
_entity_poly.type
_entity_poly.pdbx_seq_one_letter_code
_entity_poly.pdbx_strand_id
1 'polypeptide(L)'
;MPETAIGVPFSDEQKKLVWEPRSELPVRASGGVEYPPRFVTYLARFLLNYDAGSRQWWSDQSSSLPLGVSRAALVELRIKQFEQFSQSVQVGLQQFSKPMDGPRQLYSLLRSRYGVSRQNKLQLAILFSLIPAPRQPSDLIRRALGEYDNASVATITVIDGGSGYTEAPVVAISPPDAA
;
A
#
# COMPACT_ATOMS: atom_id res chain seq x y z
N MET A 1 29.32 -13.96 -24.82
CA MET A 1 28.69 -12.89 -25.62
C MET A 1 28.35 -13.50 -26.96
N PRO A 2 27.09 -13.45 -27.44
CA PRO A 2 26.29 -12.21 -27.52
C PRO A 2 24.95 -12.23 -26.76
N GLU A 3 24.48 -11.01 -26.47
CA GLU A 3 23.13 -10.62 -26.04
C GLU A 3 22.10 -10.74 -27.17
N THR A 4 20.84 -11.08 -26.84
CA THR A 4 19.65 -10.32 -27.27
C THR A 4 18.48 -10.62 -26.32
N ALA A 5 17.61 -9.64 -26.16
CA ALA A 5 16.77 -9.38 -24.99
C ALA A 5 15.32 -9.93 -25.03
N ILE A 6 14.61 -9.65 -23.93
CA ILE A 6 13.16 -9.42 -23.77
C ILE A 6 12.30 -10.61 -23.29
N GLY A 7 11.68 -10.40 -22.12
CA GLY A 7 10.39 -10.98 -21.75
C GLY A 7 10.44 -12.17 -20.79
N VAL A 8 10.80 -11.97 -19.51
CA VAL A 8 10.53 -12.99 -18.48
C VAL A 8 9.17 -12.71 -17.85
N PRO A 9 8.22 -13.65 -17.90
CA PRO A 9 6.86 -13.49 -17.39
C PRO A 9 6.89 -13.33 -15.87
N PHE A 10 5.99 -12.49 -15.34
CA PHE A 10 5.71 -12.38 -13.91
C PHE A 10 5.39 -13.77 -13.34
N SER A 11 6.34 -14.35 -12.60
CA SER A 11 6.22 -15.67 -12.01
C SER A 11 5.46 -15.62 -10.68
N ASP A 12 4.60 -16.62 -10.49
CA ASP A 12 3.67 -16.81 -9.35
C ASP A 12 4.34 -16.89 -7.97
N GLU A 13 5.67 -17.01 -7.90
CA GLU A 13 6.43 -17.08 -6.65
C GLU A 13 6.54 -15.74 -5.89
N GLN A 14 6.19 -14.61 -6.53
CA GLN A 14 6.11 -13.30 -5.86
C GLN A 14 4.86 -13.11 -4.99
N LYS A 15 3.99 -14.13 -4.88
CA LYS A 15 2.76 -14.09 -4.06
C LYS A 15 2.98 -14.21 -2.56
N LYS A 16 4.20 -14.45 -2.09
CA LYS A 16 4.54 -14.51 -0.66
C LYS A 16 5.38 -13.28 -0.30
N LEU A 17 4.76 -12.29 0.35
CA LEU A 17 5.53 -11.29 1.09
C LEU A 17 6.20 -12.02 2.25
N VAL A 18 7.44 -12.45 2.02
CA VAL A 18 8.32 -12.98 3.06
C VAL A 18 8.95 -11.76 3.73
N TRP A 19 8.53 -11.47 4.96
CA TRP A 19 9.17 -10.44 5.77
C TRP A 19 10.46 -11.05 6.33
N GLU A 20 11.59 -10.73 5.71
CA GLU A 20 12.88 -11.31 6.06
C GLU A 20 13.47 -10.65 7.32
N PRO A 21 14.23 -11.41 8.15
CA PRO A 21 15.06 -10.85 9.21
C PRO A 21 16.18 -9.97 8.62
N ARG A 22 16.58 -8.94 9.37
CA ARG A 22 17.60 -7.94 8.98
C ARG A 22 18.95 -8.52 8.52
N SER A 23 19.26 -9.78 8.84
CA SER A 23 20.55 -10.41 8.60
C SER A 23 20.81 -10.86 7.16
N GLU A 24 19.77 -11.02 6.32
CA GLU A 24 19.91 -11.68 5.00
C GLU A 24 19.78 -10.75 3.79
N LEU A 25 19.58 -9.45 4.00
CA LEU A 25 19.42 -8.51 2.90
C LEU A 25 20.76 -7.94 2.43
N PRO A 26 21.02 -7.88 1.11
CA PRO A 26 22.16 -7.13 0.58
C PRO A 26 22.03 -5.67 1.04
N VAL A 27 23.15 -5.04 1.39
CA VAL A 27 23.24 -3.64 1.81
C VAL A 27 22.54 -2.75 0.78
N ARG A 28 21.26 -2.43 0.98
CA ARG A 28 20.42 -1.71 0.03
C ARG A 28 20.32 -0.25 0.45
N ALA A 29 20.93 0.59 -0.37
CA ALA A 29 20.89 2.05 -0.45
C ALA A 29 20.38 2.80 0.80
N SER A 30 21.33 3.22 1.62
CA SER A 30 21.20 4.14 2.77
C SER A 30 20.72 5.57 2.41
N GLY A 31 19.98 5.76 1.32
CA GLY A 31 19.53 7.07 0.81
C GLY A 31 18.04 7.14 0.48
N GLY A 32 17.26 6.11 0.82
CA GLY A 32 15.82 6.08 0.64
C GLY A 32 15.06 6.87 1.70
N VAL A 33 13.85 7.35 1.39
CA VAL A 33 13.05 8.10 2.36
C VAL A 33 12.42 7.16 3.38
N GLU A 34 12.60 7.46 4.66
CA GLU A 34 12.08 6.66 5.75
C GLU A 34 10.56 6.86 5.94
N TYR A 35 9.88 5.78 6.32
CA TYR A 35 8.47 5.81 6.70
C TYR A 35 8.33 6.22 8.17
N PRO A 36 7.33 7.04 8.53
CA PRO A 36 7.13 7.46 9.91
C PRO A 36 6.95 6.27 10.86
N PRO A 37 7.47 6.31 12.11
CA PRO A 37 7.30 5.20 13.06
C PRO A 37 5.84 4.82 13.32
N ARG A 38 4.94 5.81 13.32
CA ARG A 38 3.49 5.59 13.44
C ARG A 38 2.92 4.78 12.28
N PHE A 39 3.39 5.04 11.06
CA PHE A 39 3.01 4.28 9.87
C PHE A 39 3.49 2.83 9.98
N VAL A 40 4.76 2.63 10.33
CA VAL A 40 5.35 1.29 10.51
C VAL A 40 4.60 0.49 11.56
N THR A 41 4.33 1.11 12.71
CA THR A 41 3.61 0.48 13.82
C THR A 41 2.19 0.07 13.39
N TYR A 42 1.49 0.93 12.66
CA TYR A 42 0.15 0.64 12.16
C TYR A 42 0.19 -0.48 11.12
N LEU A 43 1.14 -0.45 10.19
CA LEU A 43 1.32 -1.50 9.18
C LEU A 43 1.62 -2.85 9.84
N ALA A 44 2.48 -2.88 10.85
CA ALA A 44 2.76 -4.10 11.61
C ALA A 44 1.48 -4.67 12.24
N ARG A 45 0.66 -3.83 12.89
CA ARG A 45 -0.65 -4.26 13.43
C ARG A 45 -1.60 -4.72 12.33
N PHE A 46 -1.63 -4.02 11.20
CA PHE A 46 -2.45 -4.42 10.06
C PHE A 46 -2.06 -5.81 9.56
N LEU A 47 -0.77 -6.08 9.37
CA LEU A 47 -0.28 -7.39 8.94
C LEU A 47 -0.61 -8.49 9.95
N LEU A 48 -0.45 -8.25 11.24
CA LEU A 48 -0.84 -9.21 12.29
C LEU A 48 -2.34 -9.52 12.32
N ASN A 49 -3.20 -8.66 11.76
CA ASN A 49 -4.64 -8.91 11.70
C ASN A 49 -5.09 -9.52 10.38
N TYR A 50 -4.49 -9.12 9.26
CA TYR A 50 -5.01 -9.42 7.92
C TYR A 50 -4.11 -10.34 7.08
N ASP A 51 -2.82 -10.49 7.42
CA ASP A 51 -1.91 -11.37 6.73
C ASP A 51 -1.81 -12.73 7.42
N ALA A 52 -2.09 -13.81 6.69
CA ALA A 52 -2.02 -15.16 7.24
C ALA A 52 -0.60 -15.56 7.65
N GLY A 53 0.42 -15.16 6.88
CA GLY A 53 1.82 -15.47 7.19
C GLY A 53 2.28 -14.79 8.48
N SER A 54 1.98 -13.50 8.63
CA SER A 54 2.29 -12.73 9.83
C SER A 54 1.58 -13.26 11.07
N ARG A 55 0.31 -13.69 10.94
CA ARG A 55 -0.42 -14.36 12.03
C ARG A 55 0.19 -15.68 12.44
N GLN A 56 0.58 -16.50 11.47
CA GLN A 56 1.22 -17.79 11.73
C GLN A 56 2.55 -17.57 12.47
N TRP A 57 3.40 -16.69 11.95
CA TRP A 57 4.66 -16.33 12.60
C TRP A 57 4.44 -15.84 14.04
N TRP A 58 3.45 -14.96 14.26
CA TRP A 58 3.11 -14.48 15.60
C TRP A 58 2.63 -15.58 16.54
N SER A 59 1.88 -16.55 16.02
CA SER A 59 1.44 -17.73 16.76
C SER A 59 2.63 -18.62 17.14
N ASP A 60 3.54 -18.87 16.20
CA ASP A 60 4.74 -19.69 16.43
C ASP A 60 5.65 -19.05 17.51
N GLN A 61 5.79 -17.72 17.48
CA GLN A 61 6.50 -16.96 18.52
C GLN A 61 5.78 -16.95 19.87
N SER A 62 4.47 -17.18 19.90
CA SER A 62 3.71 -17.28 21.15
C SER A 62 3.84 -18.66 21.79
N SER A 63 4.07 -19.70 21.00
CA SER A 63 4.30 -21.07 21.46
C SER A 63 5.64 -21.24 22.17
N SER A 64 6.61 -20.34 21.95
CA SER A 64 7.91 -20.33 22.64
C SER A 64 7.89 -19.60 23.99
N LEU A 65 6.73 -19.08 24.42
CA LEU A 65 6.61 -18.37 25.69
C LEU A 65 6.73 -19.34 26.88
N PRO A 66 7.51 -19.00 27.93
CA PRO A 66 7.63 -19.86 29.09
C PRO A 66 6.29 -19.95 29.84
N LEU A 67 5.91 -21.17 30.22
CA LEU A 67 4.75 -21.41 31.09
C LEU A 67 5.07 -20.93 32.52
N GLY A 68 4.09 -20.31 33.19
CA GLY A 68 4.23 -19.84 34.59
C GLY A 68 4.78 -18.42 34.76
N VAL A 69 4.97 -17.67 33.67
CA VAL A 69 5.41 -16.27 33.71
C VAL A 69 4.27 -15.36 34.20
N SER A 70 4.60 -14.35 35.01
CA SER A 70 3.61 -13.37 35.48
C SER A 70 3.01 -12.58 34.32
N ARG A 71 1.76 -12.11 34.47
CA ARG A 71 1.07 -11.32 33.43
C ARG A 71 1.88 -10.08 33.01
N ALA A 72 2.58 -9.44 33.95
CA ALA A 72 3.43 -8.28 33.67
C ALA A 72 4.63 -8.65 32.80
N ALA A 73 5.35 -9.72 33.15
CA ALA A 73 6.49 -10.19 32.36
C ALA A 73 6.08 -10.71 30.98
N LEU A 74 4.88 -11.32 30.85
CA LEU A 74 4.31 -11.67 29.54
C LEU A 74 4.05 -10.43 28.67
N VAL A 75 3.56 -9.33 29.25
CA VAL A 75 3.36 -8.07 28.51
C VAL A 75 4.70 -7.53 28.01
N GLU A 76 5.73 -7.52 28.85
CA GLU A 76 7.08 -7.05 28.43
C GLU A 76 7.66 -7.91 27.30
N LEU A 77 7.54 -9.23 27.40
CA LEU A 77 7.96 -10.15 26.34
C LEU A 77 7.21 -9.86 25.03
N ARG A 78 5.89 -9.65 25.10
CA ARG A 78 5.06 -9.36 23.93
C ARG A 78 5.37 -8.00 23.31
N ILE A 79 5.72 -6.99 24.12
CA ILE A 79 6.20 -5.70 23.62
C ILE A 79 7.51 -5.88 22.85
N LYS A 80 8.48 -6.63 23.41
CA LYS A 80 9.76 -6.92 22.73
C LYS A 80 9.55 -7.69 21.42
N GLN A 81 8.68 -8.70 21.42
CA GLN A 81 8.33 -9.46 20.20
C GLN A 81 7.69 -8.56 19.14
N PHE A 82 6.77 -7.68 19.55
CA PHE A 82 6.16 -6.71 18.63
C PHE A 82 7.17 -5.71 18.08
N GLU A 83 8.10 -5.24 18.90
CA GLU A 83 9.19 -4.35 18.48
C GLU A 83 10.03 -5.01 17.39
N GLN A 84 10.51 -6.24 17.61
CA GLN A 84 11.28 -7.02 16.62
C GLN A 84 10.51 -7.20 15.31
N PHE A 85 9.22 -7.53 15.39
CA PHE A 85 8.37 -7.65 14.21
C PHE A 85 8.25 -6.31 13.47
N SER A 86 8.00 -5.21 14.17
CA SER A 86 7.89 -3.88 13.58
C SER A 86 9.19 -3.43 12.89
N GLN A 87 10.35 -3.80 13.44
CA GLN A 87 11.65 -3.54 12.82
C GLN A 87 11.83 -4.35 11.52
N SER A 88 11.40 -5.61 11.47
CA SER A 88 11.41 -6.39 10.22
C SER A 88 10.51 -5.75 9.15
N VAL A 89 9.33 -5.26 9.54
CA VAL A 89 8.44 -4.52 8.63
C VAL A 89 9.12 -3.24 8.12
N GLN A 90 9.79 -2.48 8.99
CA GLN A 90 10.53 -1.27 8.60
C GLN A 90 11.63 -1.57 7.58
N VAL A 91 12.35 -2.67 7.76
CA VAL A 91 13.37 -3.14 6.81
C VAL A 91 12.72 -3.51 5.48
N GLY A 92 11.62 -4.28 5.50
CA GLY A 92 10.86 -4.62 4.30
C GLY A 92 10.32 -3.40 3.54
N LEU A 93 10.05 -2.29 4.23
CA LEU A 93 9.62 -1.02 3.61
C LEU A 93 10.73 -0.31 2.83
N GLN A 94 12.01 -0.66 3.03
CA GLN A 94 13.12 -0.03 2.31
C GLN A 94 13.01 -0.24 0.78
N GLN A 95 12.38 -1.32 0.33
CA GLN A 95 12.12 -1.55 -1.11
C GLN A 95 11.14 -0.53 -1.71
N PHE A 96 10.32 0.11 -0.88
CA PHE A 96 9.38 1.16 -1.24
C PHE A 96 9.88 2.55 -0.83
N SER A 97 11.18 2.74 -0.65
CA SER A 97 11.76 4.00 -0.18
C SER A 97 11.85 5.11 -1.25
N LYS A 98 11.39 4.83 -2.48
CA LYS A 98 11.35 5.83 -3.56
C LYS A 98 10.43 7.00 -3.16
N PRO A 99 10.91 8.26 -3.21
CA PRO A 99 10.22 9.41 -2.59
C PRO A 99 8.76 9.61 -3.01
N MET A 100 8.44 9.47 -4.30
CA MET A 100 7.09 9.75 -4.83
C MET A 100 6.31 8.48 -5.21
N ASP A 101 6.99 7.48 -5.77
CA ASP A 101 6.32 6.25 -6.24
C ASP A 101 6.21 5.17 -5.18
N GLY A 102 7.08 5.18 -4.16
CA GLY A 102 7.17 4.14 -3.15
C GLY A 102 5.86 3.92 -2.39
N PRO A 103 5.29 4.94 -1.74
CA PRO A 103 4.00 4.84 -1.07
C PRO A 103 2.86 4.39 -1.99
N ARG A 104 2.85 4.83 -3.26
CA ARG A 104 1.83 4.43 -4.24
C ARG A 104 1.96 2.95 -4.61
N GLN A 105 3.18 2.47 -4.85
CA GLN A 105 3.46 1.06 -5.13
C GLN A 105 3.06 0.17 -3.96
N LEU A 106 3.44 0.56 -2.73
CA LEU A 106 3.05 -0.14 -1.51
C LEU A 106 1.53 -0.17 -1.35
N TYR A 107 0.84 0.96 -1.60
CA TYR A 107 -0.62 1.02 -1.54
C TYR A 107 -1.26 0.03 -2.51
N SER A 108 -0.82 0.04 -3.78
CA SER A 108 -1.35 -0.85 -4.81
C SER A 108 -1.14 -2.32 -4.46
N LEU A 109 0.03 -2.67 -3.90
CA LEU A 109 0.35 -4.03 -3.45
C LEU A 109 -0.53 -4.46 -2.27
N LEU A 110 -0.64 -3.63 -1.23
CA LEU A 110 -1.46 -3.96 -0.06
C LEU A 110 -2.95 -4.02 -0.44
N ARG A 111 -3.39 -3.16 -1.35
CA ARG A 111 -4.76 -3.15 -1.84
C ARG A 111 -5.08 -4.36 -2.71
N SER A 112 -4.19 -4.81 -3.59
CA SER A 112 -4.43 -6.02 -4.39
C SER A 112 -4.54 -7.26 -3.51
N ARG A 113 -3.77 -7.31 -2.42
CA ARG A 113 -3.74 -8.46 -1.51
C ARG A 113 -4.86 -8.47 -0.46
N TYR A 114 -5.18 -7.30 0.11
CA TYR A 114 -6.08 -7.21 1.27
C TYR A 114 -7.35 -6.38 0.99
N GLY A 115 -7.44 -5.66 -0.13
CA GLY A 115 -8.50 -4.69 -0.42
C GLY A 115 -9.86 -5.27 -0.82
N VAL A 116 -10.10 -6.57 -0.63
CA VAL A 116 -11.39 -7.22 -0.96
C VAL A 116 -12.50 -6.76 -0.01
N SER A 117 -12.20 -6.71 1.29
CA SER A 117 -13.18 -6.28 2.32
C SER A 117 -13.30 -4.76 2.39
N ARG A 118 -14.53 -4.25 2.57
CA ARG A 118 -14.79 -2.82 2.85
C ARG A 118 -13.95 -2.34 4.03
N GLN A 119 -13.92 -3.11 5.11
CA GLN A 119 -13.13 -2.77 6.29
C GLN A 119 -11.65 -2.64 5.96
N ASN A 120 -11.10 -3.54 5.15
CA ASN A 120 -9.68 -3.50 4.79
C ASN A 120 -9.36 -2.27 3.94
N LYS A 121 -10.28 -1.83 3.06
CA LYS A 121 -10.11 -0.58 2.30
C LYS A 121 -10.02 0.63 3.23
N LEU A 122 -10.89 0.70 4.26
CA LEU A 122 -10.82 1.74 5.28
C LEU A 122 -9.50 1.68 6.06
N GLN A 123 -9.09 0.49 6.48
CA GLN A 123 -7.83 0.31 7.21
C GLN A 123 -6.60 0.73 6.39
N LEU A 124 -6.61 0.48 5.07
CA LEU A 124 -5.60 0.98 4.16
C LEU A 124 -5.67 2.51 4.04
N ALA A 125 -6.85 3.11 3.92
CA ALA A 125 -6.98 4.58 3.89
C ALA A 125 -6.40 5.23 5.16
N ILE A 126 -6.71 4.69 6.35
CA ILE A 126 -6.16 5.15 7.64
C ILE A 126 -4.64 4.97 7.66
N LEU A 127 -4.13 3.80 7.30
CA LEU A 127 -2.69 3.52 7.26
C LEU A 127 -1.95 4.56 6.42
N PHE A 128 -2.41 4.83 5.20
CA PHE A 128 -1.73 5.75 4.29
C PHE A 128 -1.94 7.23 4.63
N SER A 129 -2.97 7.58 5.40
CA SER A 129 -3.12 8.93 5.96
C SER A 129 -2.03 9.29 6.98
N LEU A 130 -1.34 8.30 7.55
CA LEU A 130 -0.22 8.53 8.49
C LEU A 130 1.06 8.98 7.79
N ILE A 131 1.11 8.91 6.45
CA ILE A 131 2.23 9.43 5.67
C ILE A 131 2.06 10.95 5.52
N PRO A 132 3.08 11.77 5.83
CA PRO A 132 3.01 13.21 5.67
C PRO A 132 3.01 13.64 4.20
N ALA A 133 2.37 14.78 3.92
CA ALA A 133 2.48 15.46 2.62
C ALA A 133 3.94 15.86 2.34
N PRO A 134 4.38 15.91 1.06
CA PRO A 134 3.60 15.69 -0.17
C PRO A 134 3.55 14.22 -0.63
N ARG A 135 4.16 13.29 0.11
CA ARG A 135 4.30 11.88 -0.28
C ARG A 135 3.04 11.05 -0.07
N GLN A 136 2.05 11.60 0.62
CA GLN A 136 0.79 10.95 0.90
C GLN A 136 0.01 10.70 -0.40
N PRO A 137 -0.39 9.45 -0.71
CA PRO A 137 -1.19 9.14 -1.89
C PRO A 137 -2.66 9.54 -1.69
N SER A 138 -2.91 10.84 -1.60
CA SER A 138 -4.19 11.43 -1.20
C SER A 138 -5.35 11.05 -2.14
N ASP A 139 -5.07 10.93 -3.43
CA ASP A 139 -6.00 10.44 -4.45
C ASP A 139 -6.46 9.00 -4.18
N LEU A 140 -5.52 8.12 -3.83
CA LEU A 140 -5.82 6.71 -3.52
C LEU A 140 -6.57 6.57 -2.18
N ILE A 141 -6.25 7.41 -1.20
CA ILE A 141 -6.97 7.47 0.08
C ILE A 141 -8.42 7.88 -0.15
N ARG A 142 -8.66 8.98 -0.89
CA ARG A 142 -10.02 9.45 -1.23
C ARG A 142 -10.81 8.37 -1.95
N ARG A 143 -10.20 7.66 -2.90
CA ARG A 143 -10.84 6.55 -3.60
C ARG A 143 -11.22 5.40 -2.66
N ALA A 144 -10.33 5.00 -1.74
CA ALA A 144 -10.67 3.96 -0.77
C ALA A 144 -11.80 4.37 0.19
N LEU A 145 -11.84 5.64 0.63
CA LEU A 145 -12.92 6.16 1.45
C LEU A 145 -14.25 6.18 0.69
N GLY A 146 -14.26 6.64 -0.57
CA GLY A 146 -15.47 6.61 -1.40
C GLY A 146 -15.99 5.19 -1.66
N GLU A 147 -15.08 4.23 -1.85
CA GLU A 147 -15.45 2.80 -1.98
C GLU A 147 -15.90 2.16 -0.66
N TYR A 148 -15.41 2.65 0.48
CA TYR A 148 -15.85 2.21 1.81
C TYR A 148 -17.25 2.73 2.12
N ASP A 149 -17.47 4.03 1.88
CA ASP A 149 -18.76 4.69 2.07
C ASP A 149 -19.83 4.12 1.13
N ASN A 150 -19.41 3.39 0.07
CA ASN A 150 -20.29 2.81 -0.94
C ASN A 150 -21.32 3.85 -1.40
N ALA A 151 -20.86 5.09 -1.58
CA ALA A 151 -21.68 6.19 -2.04
C ALA A 151 -22.10 5.86 -3.47
N SER A 152 -23.23 5.19 -3.61
CA SER A 152 -23.91 5.06 -4.88
C SER A 152 -24.36 6.45 -5.27
N VAL A 153 -24.06 6.86 -6.50
CA VAL A 153 -24.72 8.03 -7.09
C VAL A 153 -26.20 7.69 -7.16
N ALA A 154 -26.99 8.21 -6.21
CA ALA A 154 -28.42 7.92 -6.12
C ALA A 154 -29.17 8.50 -7.32
N THR A 155 -28.70 9.65 -7.84
CA THR A 155 -29.30 10.33 -8.97
C THR A 155 -28.28 11.23 -9.64
N ILE A 156 -28.21 11.17 -10.98
CA ILE A 156 -27.58 12.21 -11.80
C ILE A 156 -28.75 13.03 -12.35
N THR A 157 -28.92 14.26 -11.86
CA THR A 157 -29.92 15.18 -12.42
C THR A 157 -29.21 16.10 -13.38
N VAL A 158 -29.48 15.92 -14.67
CA VAL A 158 -29.04 16.87 -15.70
C VAL A 158 -29.93 18.09 -15.59
N ILE A 159 -29.39 19.16 -15.00
CA ILE A 159 -30.09 20.45 -14.79
C ILE A 159 -30.17 21.26 -16.08
N ASP A 160 -29.21 21.06 -16.97
CA ASP A 160 -29.17 21.58 -18.34
C ASP A 160 -28.32 20.61 -19.17
N GLY A 161 -28.91 20.05 -20.24
CA GLY A 161 -28.20 19.15 -21.16
C GLY A 161 -27.26 19.89 -22.12
N GLY A 162 -27.22 21.23 -22.01
CA GLY A 162 -26.69 22.11 -23.02
C GLY A 162 -27.63 22.18 -24.23
N SER A 163 -27.71 23.34 -24.86
CA SER A 163 -28.24 23.44 -26.22
C SER A 163 -27.15 22.95 -27.18
N GLY A 164 -27.13 21.64 -27.43
CA GLY A 164 -26.28 21.07 -28.47
C GLY A 164 -26.57 21.71 -29.84
N TYR A 165 -25.70 21.45 -30.81
CA TYR A 165 -25.89 21.91 -32.18
C TYR A 165 -27.16 21.28 -32.77
N THR A 166 -28.22 22.09 -32.96
CA THR A 166 -29.42 21.68 -33.72
C THR A 166 -29.16 21.67 -35.22
N GLU A 167 -28.09 22.33 -35.66
CA GLU A 167 -27.56 22.32 -37.01
C GLU A 167 -26.05 22.09 -36.94
N ALA A 168 -25.54 21.17 -37.76
CA ALA A 168 -24.11 20.86 -37.77
C ALA A 168 -23.30 22.14 -38.11
N PRO A 169 -22.31 22.54 -37.29
CA PRO A 169 -21.52 23.72 -37.57
C PRO A 169 -20.67 23.51 -38.82
N VAL A 170 -20.69 24.48 -39.73
CA VAL A 170 -19.82 24.48 -40.90
C VAL A 170 -18.41 24.83 -40.43
N VAL A 171 -17.57 23.82 -40.25
CA VAL A 171 -16.14 23.99 -39.94
C VAL A 171 -15.40 24.18 -41.26
N ALA A 172 -15.00 25.42 -41.56
CA ALA A 172 -14.11 25.74 -42.66
C ALA A 172 -12.66 25.78 -42.16
N ILE A 173 -11.79 24.97 -42.76
CA ILE A 173 -10.34 25.05 -42.56
C ILE A 173 -9.78 25.87 -43.71
N SER A 174 -9.29 27.08 -43.42
CA SER A 174 -8.59 27.87 -44.43
C SER A 174 -7.26 27.20 -44.80
N PRO A 175 -6.87 27.19 -46.08
CA PRO A 175 -5.56 26.74 -46.47
C PRO A 175 -4.48 27.62 -45.82
N PRO A 176 -3.29 27.07 -45.51
CA PRO A 176 -2.19 27.83 -44.93
C PRO A 176 -1.73 28.93 -45.89
N ASP A 177 -1.39 30.09 -45.35
CA ASP A 177 -0.87 31.21 -46.13
C ASP A 177 0.38 30.78 -46.92
N ALA A 178 0.40 31.07 -48.22
CA ALA A 178 1.54 30.77 -49.08
C ALA A 178 2.73 31.63 -48.65
N ALA A 179 3.83 30.98 -48.26
CA ALA A 179 5.13 31.61 -48.02
C ALA A 179 5.83 31.97 -49.34
#